data_AF-A0A7U9RYZ7-F1
#
_entry.id   AF-A0A7U9RYZ7-F1
#
_cell.length_a   1.000
_cell.length_b   1.000
_cell.length_c   1.000
_cell.angle_alpha   90.00
_cell.angle_beta   90.00
_cell.angle_gamma   90.00
#
_symmetry.space_group_name_H-M   'P 1'
#
loop_
_entity.id
_entity.type
_entity.pdbx_description
1 polymer ?
#
loop_
_entity_poly.entity_id
_entity_poly.type
_entity_poly.pdbx_seq_one_letter_code
_entity_poly.pdbx_strand_id
1 'polypeptide(L)'
;MVNEFLKSIRSGCMEQKMELETEYNRILIKQKENEKQMLRLKEEEMQNFDAFSPRKQKSNLKDTISNLEKENQMFHQKIEEMKEQKKKLDAEILKISSVLKYFKENYMEKKDLTLSSKGKKKYQKLQERYQGELGELIHKIEFCFTLIDLDPVRCKIELSALLNHLYSKKEKREETERAELVKDKEE
;
A
#
# COMPACT_ATOMS: atom_id res chain seq x y z
N MET A 1 1.56 0.82 11.70
CA MET A 1 0.87 -0.22 12.50
C MET A 1 -0.26 -0.93 11.75
N VAL A 2 -1.48 -0.38 11.59
CA VAL A 2 -2.61 -1.12 10.95
C VAL A 2 -2.37 -1.47 9.47
N ASN A 3 -1.78 -0.57 8.69
CA ASN A 3 -1.47 -0.82 7.28
C ASN A 3 -0.38 -1.91 7.11
N GLU A 4 0.65 -1.90 7.96
CA GLU A 4 1.70 -2.92 7.97
C GLU A 4 1.15 -4.28 8.38
N PHE A 5 0.25 -4.30 9.37
CA PHE A 5 -0.45 -5.50 9.79
C PHE A 5 -1.29 -6.11 8.66
N LEU A 6 -2.11 -5.30 7.97
CA LEU A 6 -2.90 -5.76 6.83
C LEU A 6 -2.03 -6.25 5.66
N LYS A 7 -0.87 -5.62 5.43
CA LYS A 7 0.11 -6.09 4.44
C LYS A 7 0.73 -7.44 4.83
N SER A 8 1.04 -7.63 6.11
CA SER A 8 1.59 -8.89 6.64
C SER A 8 0.57 -10.04 6.54
N ILE A 9 -0.71 -9.79 6.83
CA ILE A 9 -1.76 -10.80 6.63
C ILE A 9 -1.87 -11.13 5.14
N ARG A 10 -1.90 -10.11 4.27
CA ARG A 10 -1.97 -10.33 2.82
C ARG A 10 -0.79 -11.16 2.31
N SER A 11 0.44 -10.90 2.78
CA SER A 11 1.60 -11.70 2.37
C SER A 11 1.47 -13.15 2.87
N GLY A 12 1.03 -13.36 4.11
CA GLY A 12 0.78 -14.72 4.63
C GLY A 12 -0.27 -15.48 3.82
N CYS A 13 -1.39 -14.85 3.45
CA CYS A 13 -2.39 -15.48 2.57
C CYS A 13 -1.83 -15.81 1.18
N MET A 14 -0.92 -14.99 0.65
CA MET A 14 -0.25 -15.26 -0.63
C MET A 14 0.74 -16.41 -0.53
N GLU A 15 1.48 -16.52 0.56
CA GLU A 15 2.37 -17.65 0.84
C GLU A 15 1.59 -18.97 0.92
N GLN A 16 0.50 -19.00 1.68
CA GLN A 16 -0.39 -20.17 1.77
C GLN A 16 -0.97 -20.57 0.40
N LYS A 17 -1.32 -19.59 -0.43
CA LYS A 17 -1.79 -19.84 -1.80
C LYS A 17 -0.69 -20.49 -2.66
N MET A 18 0.55 -20.02 -2.53
CA MET A 18 1.70 -20.59 -3.25
C MET A 18 1.96 -22.02 -2.79
N GLU A 19 1.94 -22.29 -1.49
CA GLU A 19 2.10 -23.65 -0.93
C GLU A 19 1.03 -24.60 -1.49
N LEU A 20 -0.24 -24.20 -1.45
CA LEU A 20 -1.34 -24.99 -2.03
C LEU A 20 -1.14 -25.26 -3.52
N GLU A 21 -0.63 -24.29 -4.28
CA GLU A 21 -0.36 -24.45 -5.71
C GLU A 21 0.79 -25.43 -5.98
N THR A 22 1.82 -25.44 -5.13
CA THR A 22 2.89 -26.45 -5.20
C THR A 22 2.38 -27.86 -4.87
N GLU A 23 1.54 -28.01 -3.85
CA GLU A 23 0.97 -29.30 -3.48
C GLU A 23 0.01 -29.82 -4.56
N TYR A 24 -0.84 -28.94 -5.10
CA TYR A 24 -1.71 -29.23 -6.24
C TYR A 24 -0.92 -29.78 -7.43
N ASN A 25 0.17 -29.11 -7.81
CA ASN A 25 1.02 -29.56 -8.92
C ASN A 25 1.67 -30.92 -8.64
N ARG A 26 2.11 -31.18 -7.40
CA ARG A 26 2.65 -32.49 -7.02
C ARG A 26 1.61 -33.59 -7.16
N ILE A 27 0.39 -33.36 -6.70
CA ILE A 27 -0.71 -34.33 -6.82
C ILE A 27 -1.06 -34.58 -8.29
N LEU A 28 -1.10 -33.53 -9.11
CA LEU A 28 -1.36 -33.64 -10.55
C LEU A 28 -0.31 -34.50 -11.28
N ILE A 29 0.96 -34.36 -10.90
CA ILE A 29 2.05 -35.19 -11.44
C ILE A 29 1.84 -36.66 -11.04
N LYS A 30 1.60 -36.93 -9.75
CA LYS A 30 1.34 -38.30 -9.26
C LYS A 30 0.15 -38.95 -9.95
N GLN A 31 -0.93 -38.20 -10.17
CA GLN A 31 -2.10 -38.72 -10.86
C GLN A 31 -1.77 -39.14 -12.31
N LYS A 32 -1.00 -38.31 -13.03
CA LYS A 32 -0.53 -38.64 -14.39
C LYS A 32 0.42 -39.85 -14.41
N GLU A 33 1.26 -40.00 -13.38
CA GLU A 33 2.13 -41.17 -13.23
C GLU A 33 1.30 -42.44 -13.00
N ASN A 34 0.31 -42.37 -12.10
CA ASN A 34 -0.63 -43.47 -11.84
C ASN A 34 -1.42 -43.86 -13.09
N GLU A 35 -1.91 -42.89 -13.86
CA GLU A 35 -2.59 -43.15 -15.15
C GLU A 35 -1.69 -43.88 -16.15
N LYS A 36 -0.43 -43.46 -16.29
CA LYS A 36 0.55 -44.14 -17.15
C LYS A 36 0.89 -45.54 -16.66
N GLN A 37 1.02 -45.71 -15.34
CA GLN A 37 1.29 -47.00 -14.74
C GLN A 37 0.13 -47.97 -14.96
N MET A 38 -1.11 -47.53 -14.77
CA MET A 38 -2.29 -48.33 -15.08
C MET A 38 -2.35 -48.74 -16.55
N LEU A 39 -1.99 -47.85 -17.48
CA LEU A 39 -1.95 -48.18 -18.90
C LEU A 39 -0.94 -49.30 -19.19
N ARG A 40 0.28 -49.19 -18.66
CA ARG A 40 1.31 -50.23 -18.79
C ARG A 40 0.86 -51.57 -18.21
N LEU A 41 0.24 -51.56 -17.02
CA LEU A 41 -0.27 -52.78 -16.39
C LEU A 41 -1.38 -53.44 -17.22
N LYS A 42 -2.24 -52.65 -17.89
CA LYS A 42 -3.26 -53.16 -18.81
C LYS A 42 -2.64 -53.74 -20.08
N GLU A 43 -1.60 -53.12 -20.62
CA GLU A 43 -0.85 -53.64 -21.77
C GLU A 43 -0.13 -54.96 -21.42
N GLU A 44 0.47 -55.05 -20.23
CA GLU A 44 1.08 -56.28 -19.70
C GLU A 44 0.05 -57.39 -19.47
N GLU A 45 -1.17 -57.06 -19.01
CA GLU A 45 -2.26 -58.02 -18.88
C GLU A 45 -2.68 -58.60 -20.24
N MET A 46 -2.70 -57.76 -21.29
CA MET A 46 -3.05 -58.17 -22.66
C MET A 46 -1.94 -58.97 -23.35
N GLN A 47 -0.67 -58.58 -23.18
CA GLN A 47 0.48 -59.26 -23.80
C GLN A 47 0.80 -60.60 -23.14
N ASN A 48 0.62 -60.73 -21.82
CA ASN A 48 0.84 -61.98 -21.09
C ASN A 48 -0.40 -62.89 -21.08
N PHE A 49 -1.29 -62.78 -22.08
CA PHE A 49 -2.43 -63.69 -22.25
C PHE A 49 -1.95 -65.04 -22.78
N ASP A 50 -1.38 -65.85 -21.90
CA ASP A 50 -1.19 -67.28 -22.12
C ASP A 50 -2.37 -68.04 -21.50
N ALA A 51 -3.05 -68.85 -22.31
CA ALA A 51 -4.19 -69.67 -21.89
C ALA A 51 -3.81 -70.71 -20.81
N PHE A 52 -2.51 -70.99 -20.65
CA PHE A 52 -1.96 -71.97 -19.70
C PHE A 52 -1.16 -71.34 -18.55
N SER A 53 -1.06 -70.01 -18.45
CA SER A 53 -0.29 -69.33 -17.40
C SER A 53 -1.02 -69.30 -16.03
N PRO A 54 -0.32 -69.37 -14.89
CA PRO A 54 -0.93 -69.46 -13.56
C PRO A 54 -1.88 -68.31 -13.22
N ARG A 55 -3.12 -68.63 -12.80
CA ARG A 55 -4.15 -67.65 -12.41
C ARG A 55 -3.72 -66.65 -11.33
N LYS A 56 -2.73 -66.98 -10.48
CA LYS A 56 -2.23 -66.12 -9.39
C LYS A 56 -1.55 -64.83 -9.89
N GLN A 57 -0.93 -64.84 -11.08
CA GLN A 57 -0.28 -63.65 -11.62
C GLN A 57 -1.30 -62.61 -12.13
N LYS A 58 -2.46 -63.09 -12.64
CA LYS A 58 -3.57 -62.23 -13.09
C LYS A 58 -4.35 -61.57 -11.93
N SER A 59 -4.45 -62.19 -10.75
CA SER A 59 -5.11 -61.55 -9.60
C SER A 59 -4.30 -60.35 -9.09
N ASN A 60 -2.97 -60.51 -8.97
CA ASN A 60 -2.09 -59.47 -8.45
C ASN A 60 -2.13 -58.18 -9.30
N LEU A 61 -2.19 -58.30 -10.63
CA LEU A 61 -2.32 -57.16 -11.57
C LEU A 61 -3.65 -56.42 -11.39
N LYS A 62 -4.76 -57.15 -11.26
CA LYS A 62 -6.08 -56.55 -11.03
C LYS A 62 -6.17 -55.85 -9.68
N ASP A 63 -5.56 -56.43 -8.66
CA ASP A 63 -5.49 -55.81 -7.32
C ASP A 63 -4.65 -54.53 -7.35
N THR A 64 -3.54 -54.50 -8.11
CA THR A 64 -2.73 -53.28 -8.27
C THR A 64 -3.46 -52.18 -9.04
N ILE A 65 -4.16 -52.53 -10.13
CA ILE A 65 -4.98 -51.57 -10.88
C ILE A 65 -6.10 -51.01 -9.99
N SER A 66 -6.81 -51.86 -9.24
CA SER A 66 -7.85 -51.43 -8.30
C SER A 66 -7.33 -50.48 -7.21
N ASN A 67 -6.12 -50.74 -6.69
CA ASN A 67 -5.48 -49.86 -5.70
C ASN A 67 -5.10 -48.49 -6.30
N LEU A 68 -4.56 -48.47 -7.54
CA LEU A 68 -4.25 -47.24 -8.26
C LEU A 68 -5.51 -46.42 -8.59
N GLU A 69 -6.62 -47.08 -8.92
CA GLU A 69 -7.92 -46.42 -9.14
C GLU A 69 -8.43 -45.76 -7.86
N LYS A 70 -8.35 -46.44 -6.71
CA LYS A 70 -8.70 -45.86 -5.41
C LYS A 70 -7.81 -44.67 -5.06
N GLU A 71 -6.51 -44.77 -5.30
CA GLU A 71 -5.57 -43.67 -5.06
C GLU A 71 -5.89 -42.45 -5.93
N ASN A 72 -6.22 -42.66 -7.20
CA ASN A 72 -6.65 -41.59 -8.11
C ASN A 72 -7.97 -40.93 -7.67
N GLN A 73 -8.93 -41.71 -7.14
CA GLN A 73 -10.15 -41.15 -6.56
C GLN A 73 -9.84 -40.26 -5.34
N MET A 74 -8.93 -40.69 -4.47
CA MET A 74 -8.47 -39.87 -3.32
C MET A 74 -7.78 -38.59 -3.79
N PHE A 75 -6.95 -38.66 -4.83
CA PHE A 75 -6.33 -37.46 -5.42
C PHE A 75 -7.37 -36.51 -6.01
N HIS A 76 -8.41 -37.02 -6.68
CA HIS A 76 -9.52 -36.20 -7.18
C HIS A 76 -10.25 -35.45 -6.06
N GLN A 77 -10.57 -36.13 -4.96
CA GLN A 77 -11.21 -35.48 -3.80
C GLN A 77 -10.32 -34.38 -3.23
N LYS A 78 -9.02 -34.68 -3.04
CA LYS A 78 -8.05 -33.71 -2.51
C LYS A 78 -7.86 -32.51 -3.44
N ILE A 79 -7.92 -32.71 -4.76
CA ILE A 79 -7.90 -31.64 -5.76
C ILE A 79 -9.11 -30.71 -5.62
N GLU A 80 -10.31 -31.25 -5.46
CA GLU A 80 -11.52 -30.45 -5.29
C GLU A 80 -11.50 -29.65 -3.97
N GLU A 81 -11.05 -30.27 -2.88
CA GLU A 81 -10.84 -29.58 -1.59
C GLU A 81 -9.83 -28.43 -1.72
N MET A 82 -8.70 -28.65 -2.39
CA MET A 82 -7.69 -27.63 -2.63
C MET A 82 -8.22 -26.48 -3.50
N LYS A 83 -9.03 -26.77 -4.52
CA LYS A 83 -9.69 -25.74 -5.34
C LYS A 83 -10.62 -24.88 -4.49
N GLU A 84 -11.36 -25.48 -3.56
CA GLU A 84 -12.23 -24.75 -2.66
C GLU A 84 -11.45 -23.88 -1.67
N GLN A 85 -10.37 -24.42 -1.09
CA GLN A 85 -9.46 -23.65 -0.23
C GLN A 85 -8.83 -22.45 -0.98
N LYS A 86 -8.40 -22.65 -2.23
CA LYS A 86 -7.87 -21.58 -3.09
C LYS A 86 -8.90 -20.47 -3.30
N LYS A 87 -10.16 -20.83 -3.57
CA LYS A 87 -11.27 -19.84 -3.70
C LYS A 87 -11.49 -19.04 -2.42
N LYS A 88 -11.41 -19.68 -1.24
CA LYS A 88 -11.55 -19.01 0.06
C LYS A 88 -10.41 -18.00 0.28
N LEU A 89 -9.16 -18.42 0.03
CA LEU A 89 -7.99 -17.54 0.12
C LEU A 89 -8.07 -16.36 -0.86
N ASP A 90 -8.49 -16.60 -2.11
CA ASP A 90 -8.66 -15.53 -3.10
C ASP A 90 -9.70 -14.50 -2.65
N ALA A 91 -10.82 -14.95 -2.05
CA ALA A 91 -11.82 -14.05 -1.48
C ALA A 91 -11.27 -13.23 -0.30
N GLU A 92 -10.46 -13.83 0.58
CA GLU A 92 -9.82 -13.12 1.69
C GLU A 92 -8.79 -12.09 1.22
N ILE A 93 -7.95 -12.44 0.25
CA ILE A 93 -6.97 -11.54 -0.36
C ILE A 93 -7.68 -10.34 -1.01
N LEU A 94 -8.82 -10.57 -1.68
CA LEU A 94 -9.63 -9.50 -2.25
C LEU A 94 -10.19 -8.56 -1.18
N LYS A 95 -10.75 -9.09 -0.08
CA LYS A 95 -11.24 -8.29 1.05
C LYS A 95 -10.14 -7.42 1.66
N ILE A 96 -8.96 -7.99 1.91
CA ILE A 96 -7.82 -7.23 2.46
C ILE A 96 -7.35 -6.18 1.46
N SER A 97 -7.31 -6.51 0.17
CA SER A 97 -6.89 -5.58 -0.89
C SER A 97 -7.86 -4.41 -1.05
N SER A 98 -9.17 -4.64 -0.94
CA SER A 98 -10.17 -3.56 -0.98
C SER A 98 -10.04 -2.64 0.23
N VAL A 99 -9.81 -3.17 1.43
CA VAL A 99 -9.59 -2.37 2.64
C VAL A 99 -8.30 -1.54 2.51
N LEU A 100 -7.21 -2.14 2.01
CA LEU A 100 -5.97 -1.42 1.76
C LEU A 100 -6.13 -0.32 0.70
N LYS A 101 -6.93 -0.55 -0.34
CA LYS A 101 -7.24 0.45 -1.37
C LYS A 101 -8.04 1.62 -0.76
N TYR A 102 -9.12 1.33 -0.05
CA TYR A 102 -9.92 2.32 0.67
C TYR A 102 -9.05 3.13 1.65
N PHE A 103 -8.17 2.46 2.40
CA PHE A 103 -7.26 3.14 3.31
C PHE A 103 -6.34 4.11 2.56
N LYS A 104 -5.76 3.71 1.43
CA LYS A 104 -4.91 4.60 0.61
C LYS A 104 -5.70 5.81 0.10
N GLU A 105 -6.89 5.62 -0.46
CA GLU A 105 -7.71 6.68 -1.03
C GLU A 105 -8.14 7.70 0.05
N ASN A 106 -8.67 7.23 1.18
CA ASN A 106 -9.10 8.11 2.26
C ASN A 106 -7.94 8.80 3.00
N TYR A 107 -6.78 8.16 3.12
CA TYR A 107 -5.63 8.80 3.76
C TYR A 107 -5.01 9.87 2.86
N MET A 108 -4.99 9.66 1.54
CA MET A 108 -4.55 10.67 0.57
C MET A 108 -5.54 11.84 0.53
N GLU A 109 -6.85 11.58 0.44
CA GLU A 109 -7.87 12.62 0.50
C GLU A 109 -7.84 13.39 1.82
N LYS A 110 -7.67 12.73 2.97
CA LYS A 110 -7.56 13.44 4.26
C LYS A 110 -6.28 14.26 4.37
N LYS A 111 -5.14 13.81 3.84
CA LYS A 111 -3.91 14.62 3.80
C LYS A 111 -4.10 15.86 2.93
N ASP A 112 -4.78 15.72 1.79
CA ASP A 112 -5.07 16.84 0.91
C ASP A 112 -6.14 17.79 1.50
N LEU A 113 -7.18 17.28 2.16
CA LEU A 113 -8.25 18.09 2.77
C LEU A 113 -7.80 18.82 4.06
N THR A 114 -6.95 18.19 4.89
CA THR A 114 -6.43 18.80 6.13
C THR A 114 -5.34 19.84 5.86
N LEU A 115 -4.46 19.62 4.86
CA LEU A 115 -3.52 20.68 4.44
C LEU A 115 -4.23 21.80 3.66
N SER A 116 -5.21 21.49 2.81
CA SER A 116 -5.68 22.47 1.80
C SER A 116 -6.79 23.43 2.24
N SER A 117 -7.62 23.11 3.24
CA SER A 117 -8.82 23.93 3.51
C SER A 117 -8.68 24.97 4.63
N LYS A 118 -8.00 24.65 5.75
CA LYS A 118 -7.86 25.56 6.90
C LYS A 118 -6.43 26.11 7.08
N GLY A 119 -5.42 25.29 6.81
CA GLY A 119 -4.01 25.70 6.82
C GLY A 119 -3.68 26.63 5.66
N LYS A 120 -3.83 26.17 4.41
CA LYS A 120 -3.51 26.99 3.22
C LYS A 120 -4.24 28.34 3.18
N LYS A 121 -5.51 28.44 3.57
CA LYS A 121 -6.21 29.74 3.61
C LYS A 121 -5.61 30.72 4.63
N LYS A 122 -5.15 30.25 5.78
CA LYS A 122 -4.46 31.09 6.78
C LYS A 122 -3.05 31.47 6.29
N TYR A 123 -2.29 30.50 5.80
CA TYR A 123 -0.94 30.74 5.26
C TYR A 123 -0.94 31.64 4.03
N GLN A 124 -1.92 31.50 3.13
CA GLN A 124 -2.04 32.31 1.92
C GLN A 124 -2.42 33.76 2.26
N LYS A 125 -3.38 33.98 3.17
CA LYS A 125 -3.69 35.34 3.67
C LYS A 125 -2.50 35.97 4.39
N LEU A 126 -1.75 35.18 5.15
CA LEU A 126 -0.56 35.64 5.83
C LEU A 126 0.54 36.00 4.81
N GLN A 127 0.73 35.18 3.78
CA GLN A 127 1.68 35.41 2.69
C GLN A 127 1.32 36.65 1.85
N GLU A 128 0.05 36.84 1.51
CA GLU A 128 -0.45 38.03 0.81
C GLU A 128 -0.20 39.29 1.66
N ARG A 129 -0.44 39.22 2.99
CA ARG A 129 -0.12 40.33 3.91
C ARG A 129 1.38 40.62 3.96
N TYR A 130 2.23 39.59 4.07
CA TYR A 130 3.68 39.77 4.07
C TYR A 130 4.20 40.38 2.76
N GLN A 131 3.66 39.94 1.62
CA GLN A 131 4.02 40.48 0.32
C GLN A 131 3.58 41.95 0.17
N GLY A 132 2.39 42.31 0.67
CA GLY A 132 1.93 43.70 0.70
C GLY A 132 2.82 44.59 1.58
N GLU A 133 3.14 44.15 2.80
CA GLU A 133 3.98 44.92 3.73
C GLU A 133 5.43 45.08 3.21
N LEU A 134 5.99 44.06 2.57
CA LEU A 134 7.30 44.14 1.94
C LEU A 134 7.27 45.05 0.70
N GLY A 135 6.21 44.99 -0.11
CA GLY A 135 6.03 45.88 -1.27
C GLY A 135 5.96 47.36 -0.86
N GLU A 136 5.20 47.69 0.18
CA GLU A 136 5.15 49.04 0.73
C GLU A 136 6.52 49.53 1.23
N LEU A 137 7.30 48.64 1.86
CA LEU A 137 8.64 48.98 2.34
C LEU A 137 9.61 49.21 1.18
N ILE A 138 9.55 48.37 0.15
CA ILE A 138 10.35 48.50 -1.08
C ILE A 138 10.06 49.85 -1.73
N HIS A 139 8.80 50.21 -1.95
CA HIS A 139 8.44 51.48 -2.58
C HIS A 139 8.90 52.70 -1.78
N LYS A 140 8.84 52.65 -0.44
CA LYS A 140 9.34 53.74 0.40
C LYS A 140 10.87 53.83 0.36
N ILE A 141 11.58 52.70 0.28
CA ILE A 141 13.04 52.67 0.14
C ILE A 141 13.45 53.19 -1.25
N GLU A 142 12.78 52.76 -2.31
CA GLU A 142 12.97 53.25 -3.68
C GLU A 142 12.77 54.77 -3.76
N PHE A 143 11.69 55.27 -3.12
CA PHE A 143 11.46 56.71 -3.02
C PHE A 143 12.59 57.42 -2.28
N CYS A 144 13.06 56.87 -1.16
CA CYS A 144 14.21 57.43 -0.45
C CYS A 144 15.47 57.44 -1.34
N PHE A 145 15.73 56.38 -2.11
CA PHE A 145 16.84 56.35 -3.07
C PHE A 145 16.76 57.48 -4.10
N THR A 146 15.57 57.76 -4.63
CA THR A 146 15.40 58.90 -5.57
C THR A 146 15.58 60.26 -4.89
N LEU A 147 15.24 60.37 -3.61
CA LEU A 147 15.39 61.61 -2.85
C LEU A 147 16.82 61.90 -2.40
N ILE A 148 17.70 60.90 -2.29
CA ILE A 148 19.09 61.09 -1.84
C ILE A 148 19.80 62.15 -2.69
N ASP A 149 19.59 62.12 -4.01
CA ASP A 149 20.26 63.03 -4.96
C ASP A 149 19.54 64.39 -5.09
N LEU A 150 18.23 64.44 -4.79
CA LEU A 150 17.38 65.64 -4.98
C LEU A 150 17.25 66.47 -3.70
N ASP A 151 17.02 65.82 -2.56
CA ASP A 151 16.85 66.45 -1.25
C ASP A 151 17.31 65.50 -0.12
N PRO A 152 18.59 65.58 0.28
CA PRO A 152 19.15 64.70 1.29
C PRO A 152 18.58 64.95 2.69
N VAL A 153 18.10 66.18 2.97
CA VAL A 153 17.51 66.51 4.27
C VAL A 153 16.14 65.85 4.39
N ARG A 154 15.31 65.93 3.34
CA ARG A 154 14.02 65.24 3.31
C ARG A 154 14.18 63.73 3.34
N CYS A 155 15.14 63.18 2.60
CA CYS A 155 15.45 61.75 2.64
C CYS A 155 15.79 61.27 4.06
N LYS A 156 16.60 62.03 4.80
CA LYS A 156 16.97 61.70 6.18
C LYS A 156 15.75 61.66 7.12
N ILE A 157 14.79 62.56 6.93
CA ILE A 157 13.56 62.60 7.74
C ILE A 157 12.68 61.38 7.42
N GLU A 158 12.49 61.07 6.13
CA GLU A 158 11.67 59.91 5.71
C GLU A 158 12.30 58.58 6.15
N LEU A 159 13.63 58.43 6.04
CA LEU A 159 14.35 57.26 6.55
C LEU A 159 14.23 57.13 8.08
N SER A 160 14.26 58.26 8.80
CA SER A 160 14.07 58.24 10.26
C SER A 160 12.65 57.84 10.64
N ALA A 161 11.64 58.30 9.88
CA ALA A 161 10.25 57.91 10.06
C ALA A 161 10.02 56.42 9.76
N LEU A 162 10.64 55.90 8.69
CA LEU A 162 10.64 54.48 8.34
C LEU A 162 11.25 53.64 9.46
N LEU A 163 12.39 54.06 10.00
CA LEU A 163 13.08 53.36 11.07
C LEU A 163 12.22 53.27 12.34
N ASN A 164 11.61 54.39 12.76
CA ASN A 164 10.71 54.42 13.91
C ASN A 164 9.47 53.53 13.70
N HIS A 165 8.91 53.52 12.49
CA HIS A 165 7.80 52.64 12.14
C HIS A 165 8.16 51.16 12.27
N LEU A 166 9.35 50.77 11.80
CA LEU A 166 9.85 49.39 11.91
C LEU A 166 10.11 48.97 13.36
N TYR A 167 10.69 49.85 14.19
CA TYR A 167 10.86 49.58 15.62
C TYR A 167 9.52 49.39 16.33
N SER A 168 8.53 50.25 16.06
CA SER A 168 7.19 50.11 16.65
C SER A 168 6.49 48.80 16.20
N LYS A 169 6.72 48.35 14.97
CA LYS A 169 6.23 47.05 14.48
C LYS A 169 6.94 45.89 15.15
N LYS A 170 8.24 46.01 15.41
CA LYS A 170 9.03 44.99 16.11
C LYS A 170 8.54 44.81 17.55
N GLU A 171 8.33 45.89 18.29
CA GLU A 171 7.81 45.83 19.67
C GLU A 171 6.43 45.17 19.72
N LYS A 172 5.51 45.56 18.83
CA LYS A 172 4.17 44.94 18.76
C LYS A 172 4.23 43.45 18.45
N ARG A 173 5.20 42.98 17.65
CA ARG A 173 5.40 41.55 17.38
C ARG A 173 5.90 40.80 18.61
N GLU A 174 6.90 41.35 19.29
CA GLU A 174 7.46 40.75 20.50
C GLU A 174 6.40 40.64 21.63
N GLU A 175 5.48 41.61 21.73
CA GLU A 175 4.34 41.55 22.64
C GLU A 175 3.32 40.47 22.25
N THR A 176 3.01 40.33 20.96
CA THR A 176 2.09 39.28 20.48
C THR A 176 2.66 37.87 20.66
N GLU A 177 3.96 37.67 20.42
CA GLU A 177 4.63 36.37 20.61
C GLU A 177 4.67 35.97 22.09
N ARG A 178 4.89 36.94 23.00
CA ARG A 178 4.80 36.72 24.45
C ARG A 178 3.39 36.34 24.91
N ALA A 179 2.35 36.94 24.32
CA ALA A 179 0.96 36.63 24.66
C ALA A 179 0.49 35.26 24.15
N GLU A 180 1.02 34.77 23.03
CA GLU A 180 0.73 33.43 22.50
C GLU A 180 1.40 32.32 23.33
N LEU A 181 2.65 32.53 23.78
CA LEU A 181 3.39 31.60 24.65
C LEU A 181 2.77 31.39 26.05
N VAL A 182 1.96 32.34 26.54
CA VAL A 182 1.26 32.22 27.83
C VAL A 182 -0.02 31.39 27.68
N LYS A 183 -0.69 31.45 26.52
CA LYS A 183 -1.93 30.71 26.27
C LYS A 183 -1.70 29.21 26.06
N ASP A 184 -0.59 28.82 25.43
CA ASP A 184 -0.23 27.41 25.24
C ASP A 184 0.20 26.69 26.55
N LYS A 185 0.31 27.41 27.67
CA LYS A 185 0.62 26.84 28.99
C LYS A 185 -0.61 26.63 29.89
N GLU A 186 -1.78 27.12 29.49
CA GLU A 186 -3.03 27.06 30.26
C GLU A 186 -4.04 26.01 29.71
N GLU A 187 -3.72 25.30 28.62
CA GLU A 187 -4.44 24.11 28.10
C GLU A 187 -3.69 22.80 28.44
#